data_AF-A0A8T4GJ03-F1
#
_entry.id   AF-A0A8T4GJ03-F1
#
_cell.length_a   1.000
_cell.length_b   1.000
_cell.length_c   1.000
_cell.angle_alpha   90.00
_cell.angle_beta   90.00
_cell.angle_gamma   90.00
#
_symmetry.space_group_name_H-M   'P 1'
#
loop_
_entity.id
_entity.type
_entity.pdbx_description
1 polymer ?
#
loop_
_entity_poly.entity_id
_entity_poly.type
_entity_poly.pdbx_seq_one_letter_code
_entity_poly.pdbx_strand_id
1 'polypeptide(L)'
;MSDNRWSANRRTFLKTAGASAAAVGLAGCAGEDDGSVTWVMNPAEEEIDIQVQYGPLFEYIESEVDVEIDGQPTADYSATVAELQRAEEGDRVFADTSPGAVAQIGDEIDVTGMRVAFGAEQYFSLITTTTDSEIDELADLEDEIVASGAPTSVSGTLFPLLMLSNAGLDIGGAPGTSPEDFELRTSDHTTAREQMIADDSIAAAATGAFSTGPHVPAEQFDEMSQEYVDISAEYDGAGSRDPELQLLAVSDPIPRAPIVSNAAWDESLKTDIREAMLNAPDDAFAHESDADIAEALNIDPELLDMDEDELSESEQDDVNLVEDHELWFSGIVEATHEDYDPVVELGQSLGLDWGEL
;
A
#
# COMPACT_ATOMS: atom_id res chain seq x y z
N MET A 1 -29.56 8.52 7.50
CA MET A 1 -30.32 8.43 6.24
C MET A 1 -30.31 9.82 5.63
N SER A 2 -29.15 10.17 5.12
CA SER A 2 -28.84 11.38 4.40
C SER A 2 -28.24 10.87 3.10
N ASP A 3 -29.05 10.91 2.04
CA ASP A 3 -28.64 10.52 0.69
C ASP A 3 -27.66 11.57 0.17
N ASN A 4 -26.36 11.40 0.42
CA ASN A 4 -25.31 12.13 -0.28
C ASN A 4 -25.05 11.41 -1.61
N ARG A 5 -25.95 11.61 -2.58
CA ARG A 5 -25.64 11.31 -3.98
C ARG A 5 -24.76 12.43 -4.49
N TRP A 6 -23.48 12.12 -4.72
CA TRP A 6 -22.55 12.94 -5.47
C TRP A 6 -23.24 13.33 -6.80
N SER A 7 -23.53 14.62 -6.98
CA SER A 7 -23.94 15.16 -8.28
C SER A 7 -22.80 16.01 -8.82
N ALA A 8 -21.86 15.38 -9.51
CA ALA A 8 -20.77 16.08 -10.16
C ALA A 8 -21.39 16.99 -11.24
N ASN A 9 -21.15 18.30 -11.13
CA ASN A 9 -21.57 19.26 -12.13
C ASN A 9 -20.76 19.03 -13.41
N ARG A 10 -21.28 18.21 -14.31
CA ARG A 10 -20.71 17.96 -15.65
C ARG A 10 -20.62 19.28 -16.43
N ARG A 11 -19.46 19.95 -16.42
CA ARG A 11 -19.16 21.06 -17.33
C ARG A 11 -18.85 20.50 -18.71
N THR A 12 -19.89 20.41 -19.53
CA THR A 12 -19.82 20.06 -20.95
C THR A 12 -18.92 21.04 -21.72
N PHE A 13 -17.68 20.63 -22.03
CA PHE A 13 -16.78 21.38 -22.89
C PHE A 13 -17.11 21.11 -24.38
N LEU A 14 -18.10 21.84 -24.92
CA LEU A 14 -18.43 21.84 -26.35
C LEU A 14 -17.32 22.54 -27.17
N LYS A 15 -16.31 21.78 -27.62
CA LYS A 15 -15.42 22.24 -28.71
C LYS A 15 -16.25 22.40 -29.98
N THR A 16 -16.49 23.65 -30.35
CA THR A 16 -17.16 24.03 -31.59
C THR A 16 -16.19 23.85 -32.76
N ALA A 17 -16.26 22.71 -33.46
CA ALA A 17 -15.55 22.49 -34.72
C ALA A 17 -16.54 22.42 -35.89
N GLY A 18 -16.24 23.16 -36.95
CA GLY A 18 -17.15 23.52 -38.03
C GLY A 18 -17.67 22.34 -38.87
N ALA A 19 -18.90 22.49 -39.32
CA ALA A 19 -19.61 21.55 -40.19
C ALA A 19 -18.88 21.31 -41.53
N SER A 20 -18.70 20.04 -41.90
CA SER A 20 -18.61 19.56 -43.28
C SER A 20 -19.03 18.09 -43.33
N ALA A 21 -20.07 17.81 -44.11
CA ALA A 21 -20.76 16.54 -44.19
C ALA A 21 -19.98 15.46 -44.97
N ALA A 22 -19.91 14.24 -44.42
CA ALA A 22 -19.93 13.00 -45.17
C ALA A 22 -20.32 11.84 -44.23
N ALA A 23 -21.55 11.35 -44.38
CA ALA A 23 -22.01 10.12 -43.76
C ALA A 23 -21.28 8.92 -44.39
N VAL A 24 -20.46 8.24 -43.60
CA VAL A 24 -20.02 6.86 -43.85
C VAL A 24 -20.31 6.10 -42.56
N GLY A 25 -21.28 5.19 -42.62
CA GLY A 25 -21.74 4.41 -41.49
C GLY A 25 -20.63 3.47 -41.00
N LEU A 26 -20.15 3.74 -39.79
CA LEU A 26 -19.69 2.69 -38.90
C LEU A 26 -20.91 2.27 -38.08
N ALA A 27 -21.32 1.02 -38.27
CA ALA A 27 -22.18 0.36 -37.31
C ALA A 27 -21.34 0.18 -36.04
N GLY A 28 -21.37 1.18 -35.15
CA GLY A 28 -21.04 0.99 -33.75
C GLY A 28 -22.28 0.40 -33.09
N CYS A 29 -22.13 -0.75 -32.45
CA CYS A 29 -23.13 -1.32 -31.58
C CYS A 29 -23.55 -0.25 -30.56
N ALA A 30 -24.74 0.29 -30.71
CA ALA A 30 -25.35 1.15 -29.72
C ALA A 30 -26.16 0.25 -28.79
N GLY A 31 -25.80 0.25 -27.51
CA GLY A 31 -26.58 -0.31 -26.41
C GLY A 31 -26.08 -1.66 -25.90
N GLU A 32 -24.86 -1.69 -25.37
CA GLU A 32 -24.59 -2.50 -24.18
C GLU A 32 -24.74 -1.55 -22.99
N ASP A 33 -25.27 -2.04 -21.87
CA ASP A 33 -25.49 -1.23 -20.67
C ASP A 33 -24.11 -0.71 -20.21
N ASP A 34 -23.89 0.61 -20.23
CA ASP A 34 -22.70 1.29 -19.68
C ASP A 34 -22.76 1.11 -18.15
N GLY A 35 -22.60 -0.12 -17.70
CA GLY A 35 -23.16 -0.58 -16.43
C GLY A 35 -22.23 -0.32 -15.26
N SER A 36 -22.81 0.01 -14.11
CA SER A 36 -22.08 0.35 -12.89
C SER A 36 -21.18 -0.78 -12.39
N VAL A 37 -20.00 -0.41 -11.89
CA VAL A 37 -19.06 -1.27 -11.19
C VAL A 37 -18.99 -0.83 -9.73
N THR A 38 -19.18 -1.75 -8.80
CA THR A 38 -18.99 -1.46 -7.38
C THR A 38 -17.51 -1.52 -7.04
N TRP A 39 -17.01 -0.49 -6.38
CA TRP A 39 -15.66 -0.48 -5.82
C TRP A 39 -15.75 -0.50 -4.29
N VAL A 40 -15.50 -1.66 -3.70
CA VAL A 40 -15.45 -1.80 -2.24
C VAL A 40 -14.16 -1.14 -1.75
N MET A 41 -14.30 -0.12 -0.91
CA MET A 41 -13.15 0.66 -0.45
C MET A 41 -12.77 0.23 0.97
N ASN A 42 -11.51 -0.17 1.14
CA ASN A 42 -10.95 -0.53 2.42
C ASN A 42 -11.08 0.66 3.40
N PRO A 43 -11.21 0.47 4.72
CA PRO A 43 -11.44 1.59 5.63
C PRO A 43 -10.24 2.55 5.60
N ALA A 44 -10.52 3.84 5.45
CA ALA A 44 -9.56 4.91 5.66
C ALA A 44 -9.59 5.39 7.12
N GLU A 45 -8.70 6.34 7.44
CA GLU A 45 -8.77 7.07 8.70
C GLU A 45 -10.09 7.87 8.80
N GLU A 46 -10.56 8.12 10.03
CA GLU A 46 -11.89 8.71 10.27
C GLU A 46 -12.07 10.09 9.60
N GLU A 47 -10.99 10.85 9.48
CA GLU A 47 -10.97 12.19 8.90
C GLU A 47 -10.87 12.17 7.36
N ILE A 48 -10.58 11.02 6.76
CA ILE A 48 -10.35 10.86 5.32
C ILE A 48 -11.63 10.43 4.61
N ASP A 49 -12.14 11.28 3.72
CA ASP A 49 -13.12 10.88 2.71
C ASP A 49 -12.41 10.15 1.57
N ILE A 50 -12.34 8.82 1.71
CA ILE A 50 -11.66 7.96 0.75
C ILE A 50 -12.21 8.07 -0.68
N GLN A 51 -13.48 8.46 -0.86
CA GLN A 51 -14.05 8.67 -2.20
C GLN A 51 -13.47 9.91 -2.88
N VAL A 52 -13.15 10.97 -2.12
CA VAL A 52 -12.42 12.12 -2.64
C VAL A 52 -11.02 11.68 -3.05
N GLN A 53 -10.32 10.96 -2.16
CA GLN A 53 -8.96 10.47 -2.40
C GLN A 53 -8.84 9.61 -3.68
N TYR A 54 -9.79 8.69 -3.92
CA TYR A 54 -9.81 7.85 -5.13
C TYR A 54 -10.36 8.55 -6.38
N GLY A 55 -10.87 9.78 -6.24
CA GLY A 55 -11.53 10.54 -7.30
C GLY A 55 -10.76 10.55 -8.62
N PRO A 56 -9.46 10.90 -8.66
CA PRO A 56 -8.69 10.94 -9.90
C PRO A 56 -8.66 9.61 -10.66
N LEU A 57 -8.48 8.50 -9.93
CA LEU A 57 -8.43 7.16 -10.53
C LEU A 57 -9.82 6.77 -11.07
N PHE A 58 -10.88 7.06 -10.32
CA PHE A 58 -12.23 6.77 -10.76
C PHE A 58 -12.60 7.57 -12.00
N GLU A 59 -12.35 8.88 -12.00
CA GLU A 59 -12.61 9.76 -13.15
C GLU A 59 -11.86 9.28 -14.41
N TYR A 60 -10.61 8.83 -14.24
CA TYR A 60 -9.82 8.26 -15.32
C TYR A 60 -10.46 6.98 -15.88
N ILE A 61 -10.80 6.00 -15.03
CA ILE A 61 -11.39 4.71 -15.47
C ILE A 61 -12.75 4.93 -16.13
N GLU A 62 -13.62 5.75 -15.53
CA GLU A 62 -14.93 6.07 -16.07
C GLU A 62 -14.84 6.70 -17.46
N SER A 63 -13.86 7.60 -17.66
CA SER A 63 -13.61 8.26 -18.95
C SER A 63 -13.01 7.31 -19.99
N GLU A 64 -12.07 6.46 -19.60
CA GLU A 64 -11.33 5.59 -20.53
C GLU A 64 -12.19 4.40 -21.00
N VAL A 65 -13.03 3.85 -20.12
CA VAL A 65 -13.79 2.61 -20.37
C VAL A 65 -15.30 2.84 -20.52
N ASP A 66 -15.79 4.08 -20.37
CA ASP A 66 -17.21 4.47 -20.46
C ASP A 66 -18.07 3.67 -19.45
N VAL A 67 -17.68 3.73 -18.19
CA VAL A 67 -18.31 3.03 -17.05
C VAL A 67 -18.66 4.01 -15.93
N GLU A 68 -19.53 3.62 -14.98
CA GLU A 68 -19.77 4.34 -13.72
C GLU A 68 -19.18 3.52 -12.57
N ILE A 69 -18.37 4.15 -11.72
CA ILE A 69 -17.82 3.52 -10.51
C ILE A 69 -18.63 3.98 -9.30
N ASP A 70 -19.20 3.03 -8.58
CA ASP A 70 -19.89 3.26 -7.31
C ASP A 70 -18.96 2.88 -6.15
N GLY A 71 -18.31 3.89 -5.57
CA GLY A 71 -17.45 3.74 -4.41
C GLY A 71 -18.25 3.37 -3.16
N GLN A 72 -17.89 2.26 -2.52
CA GLN A 72 -18.53 1.75 -1.31
C GLN A 72 -17.51 1.67 -0.16
N PRO A 73 -17.31 2.76 0.60
CA PRO A 73 -16.50 2.74 1.81
C PRO A 73 -17.01 1.73 2.83
N THR A 74 -16.09 1.00 3.44
CA THR A 74 -16.40 0.02 4.49
C THR A 74 -16.02 0.55 5.86
N ALA A 75 -16.68 0.02 6.90
CA ALA A 75 -16.45 0.47 8.27
C ALA A 75 -15.16 -0.07 8.89
N ASP A 76 -14.70 -1.23 8.40
CA ASP A 76 -13.52 -1.94 8.88
C ASP A 76 -13.05 -2.96 7.83
N TYR A 77 -11.82 -3.46 8.00
CA TYR A 77 -11.20 -4.41 7.06
C TYR A 77 -12.02 -5.71 6.92
N SER A 78 -12.66 -6.16 8.01
CA SER A 78 -13.50 -7.37 7.98
C SER A 78 -14.77 -7.18 7.14
N ALA A 79 -15.31 -5.96 7.10
CA ALA A 79 -16.40 -5.61 6.22
C ALA A 79 -15.98 -5.64 4.74
N THR A 80 -14.78 -5.17 4.38
CA THR A 80 -14.24 -5.32 3.00
C THR A 80 -14.16 -6.79 2.59
N VAL A 81 -13.58 -7.64 3.44
CA VAL A 81 -13.50 -9.09 3.21
C VAL A 81 -14.89 -9.69 3.05
N ALA A 82 -15.84 -9.30 3.92
CA ALA A 82 -17.19 -9.83 3.87
C ALA A 82 -17.98 -9.40 2.63
N GLU A 83 -17.74 -8.20 2.08
CA GLU A 83 -18.33 -7.77 0.81
C GLU A 83 -17.75 -8.55 -0.37
N LEU A 84 -16.42 -8.73 -0.41
CA LEU A 84 -15.77 -9.56 -1.44
C LEU A 84 -16.28 -11.01 -1.43
N GLN A 85 -16.42 -11.63 -0.26
CA GLN A 85 -16.96 -13.00 -0.11
C GLN A 85 -18.45 -13.11 -0.43
N ARG A 86 -19.20 -12.00 -0.48
CA ARG A 86 -20.62 -12.00 -0.85
C ARG A 86 -20.85 -11.86 -2.33
N ALA A 87 -19.85 -11.43 -3.09
CA ALA A 87 -19.98 -11.25 -4.53
C ALA A 87 -20.35 -12.58 -5.21
N GLU A 88 -21.41 -12.56 -6.01
CA GLU A 88 -21.92 -13.72 -6.73
C GLU A 88 -21.41 -13.74 -8.19
N GLU A 89 -21.75 -14.79 -8.94
CA GLU A 89 -21.42 -14.91 -10.36
C GLU A 89 -21.95 -13.73 -11.17
N GLY A 90 -21.04 -13.02 -11.86
CA GLY A 90 -21.36 -11.84 -12.67
C GLY A 90 -21.42 -10.51 -11.92
N ASP A 91 -21.25 -10.51 -10.59
CA ASP A 91 -21.18 -9.24 -9.84
C ASP A 91 -19.89 -8.48 -10.20
N ARG A 92 -20.06 -7.25 -10.73
CA ARG A 92 -18.99 -6.35 -11.14
C ARG A 92 -18.38 -5.65 -9.93
N VAL A 93 -17.45 -6.33 -9.27
CA VAL A 93 -16.84 -5.84 -8.03
C VAL A 93 -15.32 -5.77 -8.18
N PHE A 94 -14.78 -4.57 -7.94
CA PHE A 94 -13.39 -4.37 -7.55
C PHE A 94 -13.33 -4.02 -6.06
N ALA A 95 -12.15 -4.21 -5.46
CA ALA A 95 -11.85 -3.66 -4.15
C ALA A 95 -10.38 -3.28 -4.06
N ASP A 96 -10.08 -2.24 -3.31
CA ASP A 96 -8.75 -2.10 -2.74
C ASP A 96 -8.72 -2.84 -1.39
N THR A 97 -7.60 -3.50 -1.08
CA THR A 97 -7.55 -4.29 0.16
C THR A 97 -6.13 -4.46 0.68
N SER A 98 -5.96 -5.02 1.88
CA SER A 98 -4.65 -5.33 2.45
C SER A 98 -4.08 -6.61 1.81
N PRO A 99 -2.74 -6.79 1.79
CA PRO A 99 -2.14 -8.04 1.32
C PRO A 99 -2.66 -9.29 2.06
N GLY A 100 -2.98 -9.15 3.35
CA GLY A 100 -3.55 -10.24 4.16
C GLY A 100 -4.92 -10.73 3.68
N ALA A 101 -5.73 -9.86 3.04
CA ALA A 101 -7.01 -10.27 2.49
C ALA A 101 -6.87 -11.24 1.31
N VAL A 102 -5.78 -11.13 0.52
CA VAL A 102 -5.48 -12.12 -0.54
C VAL A 102 -5.26 -13.50 0.07
N ALA A 103 -4.47 -13.57 1.15
CA ALA A 103 -4.23 -14.80 1.87
C ALA A 103 -5.51 -15.35 2.54
N GLN A 104 -6.39 -14.48 3.03
CA GLN A 104 -7.63 -14.86 3.73
C GLN A 104 -8.72 -15.37 2.78
N ILE A 105 -8.89 -14.71 1.63
CA ILE A 105 -9.99 -14.98 0.69
C ILE A 105 -9.57 -16.03 -0.35
N GLY A 106 -8.31 -16.03 -0.79
CA GLY A 106 -7.80 -16.98 -1.77
C GLY A 106 -8.52 -16.89 -3.13
N ASP A 107 -8.85 -18.05 -3.71
CA ASP A 107 -9.33 -18.18 -5.10
C ASP A 107 -10.73 -17.56 -5.37
N GLU A 108 -11.42 -17.03 -4.36
CA GLU A 108 -12.71 -16.32 -4.55
C GLU A 108 -12.53 -14.91 -5.14
N ILE A 109 -11.30 -14.39 -5.15
CA ILE A 109 -10.91 -13.12 -5.77
C ILE A 109 -9.78 -13.32 -6.77
N ASP A 110 -9.70 -12.44 -7.76
CA ASP A 110 -8.53 -12.27 -8.61
C ASP A 110 -7.71 -11.07 -8.14
N VAL A 111 -6.39 -11.21 -8.13
CA VAL A 111 -5.47 -10.07 -8.00
C VAL A 111 -5.46 -9.30 -9.31
N THR A 112 -6.02 -8.09 -9.30
CA THR A 112 -6.15 -7.22 -10.48
C THR A 112 -4.85 -6.45 -10.75
N GLY A 113 -4.15 -6.05 -9.69
CA GLY A 113 -2.87 -5.36 -9.78
C GLY A 113 -2.33 -5.03 -8.40
N MET A 114 -1.08 -4.56 -8.34
CA MET A 114 -0.41 -4.14 -7.10
C MET A 114 -0.14 -2.65 -7.14
N ARG A 115 -0.47 -1.95 -6.04
CA ARG A 115 -0.24 -0.50 -5.95
C ARG A 115 1.24 -0.17 -5.80
N VAL A 116 1.70 0.81 -6.55
CA VAL A 116 3.04 1.40 -6.42
C VAL A 116 2.95 2.56 -5.44
N ALA A 117 3.67 2.48 -4.32
CA ALA A 117 3.67 3.55 -3.32
C ALA A 117 5.07 3.76 -2.78
N PHE A 118 5.38 5.01 -2.42
CA PHE A 118 6.70 5.39 -1.89
C PHE A 118 7.86 4.97 -2.80
N GLY A 119 7.65 5.02 -4.12
CA GLY A 119 8.68 4.75 -5.13
C GLY A 119 8.81 3.30 -5.62
N ALA A 120 8.12 2.33 -5.03
CA ALA A 120 8.17 0.92 -5.45
C ALA A 120 6.87 0.14 -5.18
N GLU A 121 6.64 -0.93 -5.94
CA GLU A 121 5.54 -1.89 -5.80
C GLU A 121 5.75 -2.86 -4.63
N GLN A 122 6.99 -3.10 -4.21
CA GLN A 122 7.34 -3.98 -3.11
C GLN A 122 8.30 -3.26 -2.16
N TYR A 123 8.36 -3.75 -0.93
CA TYR A 123 9.23 -3.21 0.11
C TYR A 123 9.89 -4.35 0.89
N PHE A 124 10.86 -4.01 1.72
CA PHE A 124 11.70 -5.01 2.37
C PHE A 124 11.74 -4.83 3.88
N SER A 125 11.95 -5.93 4.60
CA SER A 125 12.36 -5.94 5.98
C SER A 125 13.86 -6.16 6.07
N LEU A 126 14.52 -5.43 6.97
CA LEU A 126 15.94 -5.53 7.25
C LEU A 126 16.16 -5.88 8.73
N ILE A 127 17.15 -6.73 8.99
CA ILE A 127 17.75 -6.88 10.31
C ILE A 127 19.17 -6.31 10.22
N THR A 128 19.45 -5.31 11.04
CA THR A 128 20.75 -4.60 11.05
C THR A 128 21.35 -4.57 12.45
N THR A 129 22.66 -4.43 12.52
CA THR A 129 23.44 -4.21 13.76
C THR A 129 24.42 -3.05 13.60
N THR A 130 25.10 -2.65 14.66
CA THR A 130 26.16 -1.62 14.58
C THR A 130 27.45 -2.21 14.03
N THR A 131 28.29 -1.38 13.39
CA THR A 131 29.53 -1.84 12.73
C THR A 131 30.64 -2.29 13.68
N ASP A 132 30.46 -2.06 14.99
CA ASP A 132 31.34 -2.51 16.07
C ASP A 132 30.80 -3.72 16.84
N SER A 133 29.64 -4.25 16.42
CA SER A 133 29.01 -5.45 16.98
C SER A 133 29.84 -6.72 16.72
N GLU A 134 29.70 -7.71 17.60
CA GLU A 134 30.26 -9.06 17.40
C GLU A 134 29.28 -9.99 16.65
N ILE A 135 28.11 -9.50 16.24
CA ILE A 135 27.05 -10.24 15.53
C ILE A 135 27.32 -10.20 14.02
N ASP A 136 27.52 -11.37 13.42
CA ASP A 136 27.82 -11.50 11.99
C ASP A 136 26.71 -12.25 11.21
N GLU A 137 25.91 -13.07 11.89
CA GLU A 137 24.79 -13.81 11.29
C GLU A 137 23.56 -13.84 12.22
N LEU A 138 22.38 -14.15 11.67
CA LEU A 138 21.13 -14.18 12.45
C LEU A 138 21.17 -15.17 13.62
N ALA A 139 21.92 -16.27 13.51
CA ALA A 139 22.03 -17.26 14.57
C ALA A 139 22.78 -16.72 15.80
N ASP A 140 23.62 -15.70 15.64
CA ASP A 140 24.33 -15.06 16.76
C ASP A 140 23.38 -14.25 17.67
N LEU A 141 22.12 -14.06 17.25
CA LEU A 141 21.10 -13.37 18.06
C LEU A 141 20.48 -14.26 19.15
N GLU A 142 20.93 -15.51 19.31
CA GLU A 142 20.59 -16.36 20.47
C GLU A 142 21.04 -15.70 21.79
N ASP A 143 20.15 -15.65 22.77
CA ASP A 143 20.28 -14.97 24.07
C ASP A 143 20.46 -13.44 24.00
N GLU A 144 20.31 -12.82 22.83
CA GLU A 144 20.48 -11.38 22.62
C GLU A 144 19.15 -10.59 22.66
N ILE A 145 19.25 -9.26 22.67
CA ILE A 145 18.09 -8.35 22.59
C ILE A 145 17.98 -7.80 21.17
N VAL A 146 16.80 -7.98 20.55
CA VAL A 146 16.45 -7.44 19.24
C VAL A 146 15.37 -6.38 19.40
N ALA A 147 15.65 -5.14 19.00
CA ALA A 147 14.66 -4.09 18.91
C ALA A 147 13.84 -4.23 17.61
N SER A 148 12.53 -4.01 17.68
CA SER A 148 11.64 -4.18 16.51
C SER A 148 10.58 -3.10 16.43
N GLY A 149 9.84 -3.09 15.31
CA GLY A 149 8.65 -2.26 15.16
C GLY A 149 7.50 -2.69 16.09
N ALA A 150 6.28 -2.21 15.77
CA ALA A 150 5.10 -2.63 16.51
C ALA A 150 4.88 -4.15 16.41
N PRO A 151 4.23 -4.82 17.39
CA PRO A 151 4.10 -6.28 17.41
C PRO A 151 3.50 -6.90 16.13
N THR A 152 2.55 -6.21 15.50
CA THR A 152 1.88 -6.67 14.26
C THR A 152 2.45 -6.02 12.99
N SER A 153 3.55 -5.26 13.10
CA SER A 153 4.20 -4.64 11.94
C SER A 153 4.76 -5.72 11.01
N VAL A 154 4.28 -5.72 9.75
CA VAL A 154 4.67 -6.71 8.73
C VAL A 154 6.18 -6.68 8.50
N SER A 155 6.75 -5.53 8.12
CA SER A 155 8.21 -5.40 7.89
C SER A 155 9.03 -5.15 9.15
N GLY A 156 8.40 -4.66 10.23
CA GLY A 156 9.12 -4.32 11.47
C GLY A 156 9.22 -5.46 12.47
N THR A 157 8.35 -6.47 12.37
CA THR A 157 8.30 -7.57 13.35
C THR A 157 7.99 -8.91 12.71
N LEU A 158 6.95 -9.03 11.86
CA LEU A 158 6.51 -10.34 11.36
C LEU A 158 7.52 -10.99 10.41
N PHE A 159 7.94 -10.32 9.34
CA PHE A 159 9.00 -10.82 8.46
C PHE A 159 10.34 -11.03 9.21
N PRO A 160 10.77 -10.15 10.13
CA PRO A 160 11.90 -10.43 11.01
C PRO A 160 11.78 -11.72 11.82
N LEU A 161 10.62 -11.99 12.44
CA LEU A 161 10.38 -13.24 13.15
C LEU A 161 10.48 -14.45 12.21
N LEU A 162 9.96 -14.34 10.99
CA LEU A 162 10.10 -15.38 9.98
C LEU A 162 11.58 -15.61 9.61
N MET A 163 12.35 -14.54 9.38
CA MET A 163 13.78 -14.64 9.09
C MET A 163 14.57 -15.29 10.23
N LEU A 164 14.30 -14.90 11.48
CA LEU A 164 14.94 -15.47 12.67
C LEU A 164 14.56 -16.94 12.86
N SER A 165 13.29 -17.29 12.65
CA SER A 165 12.83 -18.69 12.68
C SER A 165 13.50 -19.54 11.60
N ASN A 166 13.62 -19.01 10.38
CA ASN A 166 14.32 -19.67 9.27
C ASN A 166 15.82 -19.82 9.53
N ALA A 167 16.43 -18.91 10.30
CA ALA A 167 17.81 -19.01 10.79
C ALA A 167 17.97 -20.03 11.92
N GLY A 168 16.88 -20.59 12.44
CA GLY A 168 16.88 -21.66 13.43
C GLY A 168 16.62 -21.22 14.87
N LEU A 169 16.28 -19.95 15.10
CA LEU A 169 15.92 -19.45 16.44
C LEU A 169 14.46 -19.79 16.79
N ASP A 170 14.24 -20.19 18.04
CA ASP A 170 12.91 -20.45 18.58
C ASP A 170 12.19 -19.14 18.93
N ILE A 171 11.29 -18.74 18.02
CA ILE A 171 10.43 -17.57 18.18
C ILE A 171 9.30 -17.77 19.20
N GLY A 172 9.21 -18.94 19.83
CA GLY A 172 8.27 -19.23 20.90
C GLY A 172 6.83 -18.95 20.52
N GLY A 173 6.18 -18.05 21.28
CA GLY A 173 4.82 -17.60 20.98
C GLY A 173 4.75 -16.23 20.32
N ALA A 174 5.86 -15.65 19.85
CA ALA A 174 5.86 -14.38 19.12
C ALA A 174 5.08 -14.49 17.79
N PRO A 175 4.42 -13.42 17.32
CA PRO A 175 4.30 -12.10 17.95
C PRO A 175 3.29 -12.03 19.12
N GLY A 176 2.51 -13.10 19.37
CA GLY A 176 1.46 -13.11 20.39
C GLY A 176 1.95 -13.05 21.83
N THR A 177 3.13 -13.61 22.12
CA THR A 177 3.81 -13.53 23.41
C THR A 177 5.28 -13.13 23.25
N SER A 178 6.23 -14.02 23.50
CA SER A 178 7.66 -13.74 23.50
C SER A 178 8.41 -14.88 22.79
N PRO A 179 9.56 -14.57 22.16
CA PRO A 179 10.52 -15.57 21.74
C PRO A 179 11.12 -16.33 22.92
N GLU A 180 11.63 -17.54 22.66
CA GLU A 180 12.33 -18.33 23.66
C GLU A 180 13.84 -18.08 23.60
N ASP A 181 14.40 -17.91 22.39
CA ASP A 181 15.84 -17.80 22.17
C ASP A 181 16.36 -16.35 22.15
N PHE A 182 15.52 -15.32 22.20
CA PHE A 182 15.94 -13.91 22.23
C PHE A 182 14.91 -13.00 22.90
N GLU A 183 15.33 -11.83 23.36
CA GLU A 183 14.42 -10.81 23.88
C GLU A 183 13.98 -9.87 22.74
N LEU A 184 12.68 -9.77 22.49
CA LEU A 184 12.12 -8.83 21.52
C LEU A 184 11.64 -7.53 22.21
N ARG A 185 12.20 -6.39 21.81
CA ARG A 185 11.79 -5.05 22.28
C ARG A 185 11.04 -4.29 21.19
N THR A 186 9.72 -4.36 21.23
CA THR A 186 8.84 -3.71 20.24
C THR A 186 8.67 -2.22 20.51
N SER A 187 8.73 -1.41 19.46
CA SER A 187 8.44 0.03 19.48
C SER A 187 7.87 0.50 18.14
N ASP A 188 8.60 1.35 17.42
CA ASP A 188 8.38 1.76 16.04
C ASP A 188 9.71 1.68 15.26
N HIS A 189 9.67 1.83 13.94
CA HIS A 189 10.86 1.66 13.11
C HIS A 189 12.01 2.63 13.41
N THR A 190 11.69 3.86 13.80
CA THR A 190 12.68 4.89 14.14
C THR A 190 13.25 4.61 15.52
N THR A 191 12.39 4.41 16.51
CA THR A 191 12.77 4.12 17.88
C THR A 191 13.59 2.83 17.98
N ALA A 192 13.23 1.78 17.24
CA ALA A 192 13.98 0.51 17.23
C ALA A 192 15.42 0.71 16.74
N ARG A 193 15.60 1.41 15.62
CA ARG A 193 16.93 1.77 15.10
C ARG A 193 17.71 2.62 16.09
N GLU A 194 17.09 3.66 16.63
CA GLU A 194 17.74 4.58 17.57
C GLU A 194 18.16 3.91 18.88
N GLN A 195 17.33 3.00 19.40
CA GLN A 195 17.64 2.23 20.59
C GLN A 195 18.84 1.31 20.37
N MET A 196 18.87 0.57 19.26
CA MET A 196 20.03 -0.27 18.90
C MET A 196 21.31 0.55 18.76
N ILE A 197 21.25 1.75 18.16
CA ILE A 197 22.43 2.64 18.04
C ILE A 197 22.90 3.18 19.40
N ALA A 198 21.97 3.43 20.33
CA ALA A 198 22.26 4.16 21.57
C ALA A 198 22.53 3.27 22.79
N ASP A 199 22.14 1.99 22.74
CA ASP A 199 22.22 1.05 23.85
C ASP A 199 22.95 -0.23 23.40
N ASP A 200 24.23 -0.34 23.80
CA ASP A 200 25.09 -1.49 23.51
C ASP A 200 24.53 -2.84 24.02
N SER A 201 23.46 -2.86 24.82
CA SER A 201 22.77 -4.09 25.19
C SER A 201 21.77 -4.60 24.14
N ILE A 202 21.47 -3.82 23.10
CA ILE A 202 20.58 -4.19 22.01
C ILE A 202 21.43 -4.60 20.81
N ALA A 203 21.45 -5.89 20.52
CA ALA A 203 22.33 -6.47 19.52
C ALA A 203 21.92 -6.15 18.07
N ALA A 204 20.62 -5.99 17.80
CA ALA A 204 20.12 -5.72 16.45
C ALA A 204 18.80 -4.95 16.45
N ALA A 205 18.49 -4.34 15.31
CA ALA A 205 17.22 -3.73 15.00
C ALA A 205 16.57 -4.40 13.78
N ALA A 206 15.32 -4.82 13.96
CA ALA A 206 14.42 -5.33 12.93
C ALA A 206 13.47 -4.21 12.48
N THR A 207 13.58 -3.78 11.22
CA THR A 207 12.84 -2.61 10.70
C THR A 207 12.47 -2.78 9.23
N GLY A 208 11.57 -1.92 8.71
CA GLY A 208 11.40 -1.78 7.27
C GLY A 208 12.61 -1.06 6.66
N ALA A 209 12.92 -1.38 5.41
CA ALA A 209 14.09 -0.85 4.71
C ALA A 209 14.20 0.68 4.72
N PHE A 210 13.08 1.40 4.67
CA PHE A 210 13.06 2.87 4.77
C PHE A 210 13.75 3.42 6.02
N SER A 211 13.83 2.64 7.12
CA SER A 211 14.42 3.08 8.38
C SER A 211 15.94 2.94 8.39
N THR A 212 16.46 1.79 7.93
CA THR A 212 17.89 1.44 8.05
C THR A 212 18.62 1.29 6.72
N GLY A 213 17.91 1.08 5.61
CA GLY A 213 18.47 0.97 4.27
C GLY A 213 19.44 2.10 3.91
N PRO A 214 19.08 3.38 4.13
CA PRO A 214 20.00 4.49 3.88
C PRO A 214 21.27 4.53 4.76
N HIS A 215 21.30 3.76 5.86
CA HIS A 215 22.46 3.64 6.75
C HIS A 215 23.39 2.48 6.40
N VAL A 216 22.95 1.56 5.53
CA VAL A 216 23.70 0.36 5.15
C VAL A 216 24.43 0.64 3.82
N PRO A 217 25.75 0.41 3.73
CA PRO A 217 26.50 0.51 2.48
C PRO A 217 25.91 -0.35 1.35
N ALA A 218 25.87 0.20 0.13
CA ALA A 218 25.27 -0.46 -1.04
C ALA A 218 25.87 -1.84 -1.32
N GLU A 219 27.17 -2.01 -1.08
CA GLU A 219 27.89 -3.27 -1.32
C GLU A 219 27.33 -4.44 -0.50
N GLN A 220 26.75 -4.18 0.68
CA GLN A 220 26.14 -5.24 1.49
C GLN A 220 24.84 -5.76 0.84
N PHE A 221 24.07 -4.88 0.21
CA PHE A 221 22.87 -5.29 -0.54
C PHE A 221 23.25 -6.04 -1.83
N ASP A 222 24.26 -5.57 -2.56
CA ASP A 222 24.78 -6.23 -3.77
C ASP A 222 25.19 -7.69 -3.51
N GLU A 223 25.71 -7.96 -2.31
CA GLU A 223 26.13 -9.30 -1.90
C GLU A 223 24.97 -10.17 -1.41
N MET A 224 23.97 -9.57 -0.75
CA MET A 224 22.93 -10.31 -0.03
C MET A 224 21.63 -10.52 -0.81
N SER A 225 21.17 -9.54 -1.59
CA SER A 225 19.87 -9.62 -2.26
C SER A 225 19.83 -8.81 -3.55
N GLN A 226 19.85 -9.50 -4.69
CA GLN A 226 19.65 -8.86 -5.99
C GLN A 226 18.24 -8.26 -6.12
N GLU A 227 17.24 -8.88 -5.49
CA GLU A 227 15.86 -8.37 -5.51
C GLU A 227 15.77 -7.02 -4.80
N TYR A 228 16.48 -6.83 -3.69
CA TYR A 228 16.56 -5.53 -3.04
C TYR A 228 17.19 -4.48 -3.95
N VAL A 229 18.29 -4.82 -4.63
CA VAL A 229 18.99 -3.93 -5.57
C VAL A 229 18.06 -3.52 -6.73
N ASP A 230 17.26 -4.45 -7.23
CA ASP A 230 16.43 -4.23 -8.41
C ASP A 230 15.11 -3.50 -8.09
N ILE A 231 14.55 -3.69 -6.89
CA ILE A 231 13.18 -3.29 -6.56
C ILE A 231 13.11 -2.20 -5.48
N SER A 232 14.03 -2.20 -4.50
CA SER A 232 13.89 -1.32 -3.33
C SER A 232 14.06 0.15 -3.71
N ALA A 233 13.08 0.98 -3.34
CA ALA A 233 13.18 2.44 -3.46
C ALA A 233 14.37 3.02 -2.65
N GLU A 234 14.88 2.25 -1.68
CA GLU A 234 15.88 2.73 -0.72
C GLU A 234 17.31 2.47 -1.19
N TYR A 235 17.51 1.67 -2.24
CA TYR A 235 18.84 1.28 -2.70
C TYR A 235 19.65 2.47 -3.23
N ASP A 236 19.01 3.40 -3.96
CA ASP A 236 19.67 4.64 -4.42
C ASP A 236 20.19 5.51 -3.24
N GLY A 237 19.59 5.36 -2.06
CA GLY A 237 19.98 6.04 -0.83
C GLY A 237 20.94 5.25 0.07
N ALA A 238 21.34 4.03 -0.30
CA ALA A 238 22.19 3.17 0.53
C ALA A 238 23.53 3.86 0.88
N GLY A 239 23.93 3.75 2.15
CA GLY A 239 25.16 4.36 2.68
C GLY A 239 25.17 5.90 2.72
N SER A 240 24.03 6.56 2.51
CA SER A 240 23.94 8.03 2.51
C SER A 240 23.77 8.65 3.90
N ARG A 241 23.48 7.85 4.94
CA ARG A 241 23.22 8.33 6.30
C ARG A 241 24.18 7.74 7.33
N ASP A 242 24.53 8.59 8.30
CA ASP A 242 25.27 8.22 9.50
C ASP A 242 24.32 7.94 10.69
N PRO A 243 24.70 7.06 11.64
CA PRO A 243 25.88 6.19 11.57
C PRO A 243 25.70 5.08 10.52
N GLU A 244 26.82 4.58 10.01
CA GLU A 244 26.85 3.38 9.17
C GLU A 244 26.43 2.15 9.98
N LEU A 245 25.61 1.29 9.39
CA LEU A 245 25.12 0.04 9.98
C LEU A 245 25.57 -1.19 9.18
N GLN A 246 25.62 -2.33 9.86
CA GLN A 246 25.88 -3.63 9.27
C GLN A 246 24.57 -4.37 9.03
N LEU A 247 24.43 -4.97 7.86
CA LEU A 247 23.28 -5.74 7.41
C LEU A 247 23.46 -7.20 7.82
N LEU A 248 22.47 -7.75 8.53
CA LEU A 248 22.44 -9.16 8.92
C LEU A 248 21.48 -9.97 8.05
N ALA A 249 20.38 -9.37 7.61
CA ALA A 249 19.42 -10.01 6.72
C ALA A 249 18.57 -9.01 5.93
N VAL A 250 18.10 -9.47 4.78
CA VAL A 250 17.09 -8.85 3.92
C VAL A 250 15.97 -9.88 3.73
N SER A 251 14.72 -9.49 3.87
CA SER A 251 13.60 -10.39 3.56
C SER A 251 13.46 -10.61 2.06
N ASP A 252 12.67 -11.62 1.67
CA ASP A 252 12.08 -11.65 0.34
C ASP A 252 11.21 -10.38 0.12
N PRO A 253 10.95 -9.98 -1.13
CA PRO A 253 10.11 -8.81 -1.43
C PRO A 253 8.71 -8.94 -0.82
N ILE A 254 8.28 -7.89 -0.11
CA ILE A 254 6.96 -7.83 0.52
C ILE A 254 6.02 -7.05 -0.42
N PRO A 255 4.92 -7.65 -0.89
CA PRO A 255 4.00 -7.00 -1.80
C PRO A 255 3.27 -5.84 -1.12
N ARG A 256 3.12 -4.74 -1.85
CA ARG A 256 2.20 -3.67 -1.44
C ARG A 256 0.76 -4.08 -1.68
N ALA A 257 -0.13 -3.21 -1.23
CA ALA A 257 -1.53 -3.52 -1.14
C ALA A 257 -2.15 -3.68 -2.56
N PRO A 258 -2.94 -4.75 -2.80
CA PRO A 258 -3.53 -5.03 -4.10
C PRO A 258 -4.75 -4.18 -4.39
N ILE A 259 -5.08 -4.12 -5.69
CA ILE A 259 -6.46 -4.05 -6.17
C ILE A 259 -6.89 -5.46 -6.55
N VAL A 260 -8.06 -5.88 -6.10
CA VAL A 260 -8.62 -7.22 -6.35
C VAL A 260 -9.98 -7.11 -7.01
N SER A 261 -10.47 -8.21 -7.56
CA SER A 261 -11.80 -8.29 -8.18
C SER A 261 -12.47 -9.61 -7.86
N ASN A 262 -13.79 -9.64 -7.99
CA ASN A 262 -14.56 -10.88 -7.90
C ASN A 262 -14.07 -11.88 -8.96
N ALA A 263 -13.60 -13.06 -8.54
CA ALA A 263 -13.10 -14.09 -9.47
C ALA A 263 -14.22 -14.65 -10.37
N ALA A 264 -15.48 -14.60 -9.92
CA ALA A 264 -16.64 -15.07 -10.68
C ALA A 264 -17.21 -14.03 -11.67
N TRP A 265 -16.51 -12.91 -11.88
CA TRP A 265 -16.85 -11.92 -12.90
C TRP A 265 -16.07 -12.17 -14.21
N ASP A 266 -16.78 -12.69 -15.22
CA ASP A 266 -16.21 -13.16 -16.50
C ASP A 266 -16.38 -12.18 -17.69
N GLU A 267 -16.95 -10.99 -17.47
CA GLU A 267 -17.21 -10.05 -18.57
C GLU A 267 -15.92 -9.35 -19.04
N SER A 268 -15.82 -9.02 -20.33
CA SER A 268 -14.64 -8.33 -20.89
C SER A 268 -14.35 -6.99 -20.22
N LEU A 269 -15.39 -6.32 -19.71
CA LEU A 269 -15.29 -5.07 -18.97
C LEU A 269 -14.28 -5.15 -17.80
N LYS A 270 -14.19 -6.29 -17.11
CA LYS A 270 -13.21 -6.52 -16.05
C LYS A 270 -11.77 -6.37 -16.57
N THR A 271 -11.50 -6.98 -17.72
CA THR A 271 -10.21 -6.90 -18.39
C THR A 271 -9.96 -5.50 -18.92
N ASP A 272 -10.95 -4.85 -19.50
CA ASP A 272 -10.82 -3.48 -20.02
C ASP A 272 -10.47 -2.49 -18.91
N ILE A 273 -11.11 -2.59 -17.73
CA ILE A 273 -10.80 -1.76 -16.56
C ILE A 273 -9.42 -2.08 -15.99
N ARG A 274 -9.04 -3.37 -15.91
CA ARG A 274 -7.68 -3.76 -15.50
C ARG A 274 -6.64 -3.14 -16.44
N GLU A 275 -6.83 -3.26 -17.74
CA GLU A 275 -5.89 -2.71 -18.73
C GLU A 275 -5.83 -1.18 -18.65
N ALA A 276 -6.95 -0.48 -18.41
CA ALA A 276 -6.96 0.95 -18.18
C ALA A 276 -6.09 1.32 -16.96
N MET A 277 -6.28 0.66 -15.81
CA MET A 277 -5.49 0.91 -14.60
C MET A 277 -3.98 0.67 -14.79
N LEU A 278 -3.61 -0.41 -15.48
CA LEU A 278 -2.20 -0.76 -15.72
C LEU A 278 -1.50 0.19 -16.71
N ASN A 279 -2.25 0.83 -17.60
CA ASN A 279 -1.73 1.79 -18.57
C ASN A 279 -2.02 3.25 -18.17
N ALA A 280 -2.52 3.46 -16.95
CA ALA A 280 -2.90 4.76 -16.46
C ALA A 280 -1.68 5.70 -16.41
N PRO A 281 -1.79 6.94 -16.93
CA PRO A 281 -0.75 7.94 -16.80
C PRO A 281 -0.63 8.43 -15.34
N ASP A 282 0.51 9.03 -14.97
CA ASP A 282 0.76 9.52 -13.61
C ASP A 282 -0.34 10.48 -13.09
N ASP A 283 -0.94 11.29 -13.98
CA ASP A 283 -2.02 12.22 -13.63
C ASP A 283 -3.35 11.53 -13.32
N ALA A 284 -3.52 10.24 -13.64
CA ALA A 284 -4.67 9.46 -13.18
C ALA A 284 -4.61 9.14 -11.68
N PHE A 285 -3.44 9.32 -11.03
CA PHE A 285 -3.22 9.07 -9.61
C PHE A 285 -3.05 10.36 -8.80
N ALA A 286 -3.28 11.52 -9.42
CA ALA A 286 -3.12 12.82 -8.76
C ALA A 286 -4.34 13.70 -9.04
N HIS A 287 -4.75 14.48 -8.04
CA HIS A 287 -5.74 15.53 -8.27
C HIS A 287 -5.17 16.60 -9.21
N GLU A 288 -6.04 17.27 -9.98
CA GLU A 288 -5.60 18.38 -10.84
C GLU A 288 -4.89 19.49 -10.04
N SER A 289 -5.34 19.70 -8.80
CA SER A 289 -4.71 20.55 -7.80
C SER A 289 -5.21 20.26 -6.38
N ASP A 290 -4.43 20.63 -5.38
CA ASP A 290 -4.81 20.60 -3.95
C ASP A 290 -6.05 21.48 -3.68
N ALA A 291 -6.25 22.53 -4.49
CA ALA A 291 -7.45 23.36 -4.43
C ALA A 291 -8.73 22.58 -4.77
N ASP A 292 -8.66 21.57 -5.65
CA ASP A 292 -9.82 20.73 -5.97
C ASP A 292 -10.18 19.81 -4.80
N ILE A 293 -9.16 19.33 -4.07
CA ILE A 293 -9.34 18.58 -2.82
C ILE A 293 -9.97 19.51 -1.77
N ALA A 294 -9.40 20.70 -1.56
CA ALA A 294 -9.92 21.68 -0.61
C ALA A 294 -11.39 22.03 -0.91
N GLU A 295 -11.75 22.27 -2.18
CA GLU A 295 -13.13 22.51 -2.59
C GLU A 295 -14.05 21.31 -2.28
N ALA A 296 -13.60 20.07 -2.52
CA ALA A 296 -14.35 18.86 -2.20
C ALA A 296 -14.60 18.70 -0.68
N LEU A 297 -13.60 19.07 0.13
CA LEU A 297 -13.66 19.04 1.59
C LEU A 297 -14.37 20.25 2.21
N ASN A 298 -14.75 21.24 1.40
CA ASN A 298 -15.30 22.54 1.84
C ASN A 298 -14.31 23.36 2.69
N ILE A 299 -13.02 23.22 2.39
CA ILE A 299 -11.90 24.00 2.95
C ILE A 299 -11.63 25.18 2.02
N ASP A 300 -11.21 26.32 2.58
CA ASP A 300 -10.88 27.51 1.79
C ASP A 300 -9.53 27.30 1.08
N PRO A 301 -9.49 27.24 -0.28
CA PRO A 301 -8.24 27.01 -1.00
C PRO A 301 -7.22 28.15 -0.85
N GLU A 302 -7.63 29.34 -0.39
CA GLU A 302 -6.68 30.43 -0.09
C GLU A 302 -5.71 30.06 1.06
N LEU A 303 -6.05 29.09 1.91
CA LEU A 303 -5.18 28.62 3.00
C LEU A 303 -3.91 27.93 2.49
N LEU A 304 -3.97 27.28 1.32
CA LEU A 304 -2.86 26.52 0.73
C LEU A 304 -1.71 27.43 0.27
N ASP A 305 -1.99 28.71 0.02
CA ASP A 305 -1.00 29.71 -0.40
C ASP A 305 -0.38 30.46 0.80
N MET A 306 -0.82 30.20 2.03
CA MET A 306 -0.36 30.89 3.24
C MET A 306 0.90 30.24 3.84
N ASP A 307 1.77 31.06 4.44
CA ASP A 307 2.91 30.53 5.21
C ASP A 307 2.42 29.87 6.51
N GLU A 308 3.06 28.76 6.93
CA GLU A 308 2.72 27.99 8.14
C GLU A 308 2.62 28.86 9.41
N ASP A 309 3.45 29.91 9.53
CA ASP A 309 3.42 30.82 10.70
C ASP A 309 2.27 31.84 10.68
N GLU A 310 1.55 31.96 9.56
CA GLU A 310 0.36 32.80 9.41
C GLU A 310 -0.95 32.04 9.66
N LEU A 311 -0.92 30.70 9.62
CA LEU A 311 -2.05 29.82 9.87
C LEU A 311 -2.32 29.68 11.38
N SER A 312 -3.59 29.71 11.76
CA SER A 312 -3.99 29.22 13.08
C SER A 312 -3.88 27.69 13.14
N GLU A 313 -3.83 27.10 14.34
CA GLU A 313 -3.78 25.63 14.51
C GLU A 313 -4.89 24.92 13.72
N SER A 314 -6.11 25.46 13.73
CA SER A 314 -7.24 24.88 13.00
C SER A 314 -7.11 25.01 11.48
N GLU A 315 -6.50 26.09 10.98
CA GLU A 315 -6.28 26.27 9.54
C GLU A 315 -5.13 25.39 9.07
N GLN A 316 -4.12 25.18 9.91
CA GLN A 316 -3.05 24.21 9.65
C GLN A 316 -3.60 22.78 9.60
N ASP A 317 -4.50 22.42 10.52
CA ASP A 317 -5.18 21.12 10.49
C ASP A 317 -5.96 20.94 9.17
N ASP A 318 -6.64 21.98 8.68
CA ASP A 318 -7.33 21.95 7.39
C ASP A 318 -6.36 21.78 6.20
N VAL A 319 -5.20 22.47 6.22
CA VAL A 319 -4.17 22.32 5.17
C VAL A 319 -3.59 20.90 5.17
N ASN A 320 -3.24 20.37 6.35
CA ASN A 320 -2.75 18.99 6.48
C ASN A 320 -3.80 18.00 6.00
N LEU A 321 -5.08 18.24 6.32
CA LEU A 321 -6.16 17.38 5.88
C LEU A 321 -6.26 17.33 4.35
N VAL A 322 -6.02 18.44 3.65
CA VAL A 322 -5.96 18.46 2.18
C VAL A 322 -4.82 17.58 1.66
N GLU A 323 -3.62 17.71 2.23
CA GLU A 323 -2.46 16.89 1.85
C GLU A 323 -2.72 15.39 2.11
N ASP A 324 -3.33 15.05 3.25
CA ASP A 324 -3.64 13.66 3.62
C ASP A 324 -4.71 13.01 2.71
N HIS A 325 -5.48 13.82 1.96
CA HIS A 325 -6.46 13.35 0.97
C HIS A 325 -5.86 13.11 -0.42
N GLU A 326 -4.57 13.38 -0.64
CA GLU A 326 -3.90 12.90 -1.84
C GLU A 326 -3.96 11.37 -1.94
N LEU A 327 -4.03 10.84 -3.16
CA LEU A 327 -3.98 9.40 -3.37
C LEU A 327 -2.57 8.90 -3.01
N TRP A 328 -2.50 8.06 -1.98
CA TRP A 328 -1.22 7.64 -1.37
C TRP A 328 -0.38 6.69 -2.24
N PHE A 329 -0.86 6.31 -3.43
CA PHE A 329 -0.15 5.47 -4.39
C PHE A 329 -0.15 6.15 -5.77
N SER A 330 0.92 5.94 -6.52
CA SER A 330 1.21 6.65 -7.76
C SER A 330 1.10 5.77 -9.01
N GLY A 331 0.63 4.54 -8.87
CA GLY A 331 0.59 3.58 -9.97
C GLY A 331 -0.01 2.24 -9.58
N ILE A 332 -0.33 1.44 -10.60
CA ILE A 332 -0.74 0.04 -10.44
C ILE A 332 0.07 -0.79 -11.44
N VAL A 333 0.76 -1.83 -10.96
CA VAL A 333 1.50 -2.77 -11.79
C VAL A 333 0.81 -4.12 -11.88
N GLU A 334 1.18 -4.91 -12.89
CA GLU A 334 0.68 -6.26 -13.05
C GLU A 334 1.05 -7.11 -11.84
N ALA A 335 0.06 -7.81 -11.29
CA ALA A 335 0.25 -8.75 -10.20
C ALA A 335 -0.74 -9.91 -10.31
N THR A 336 -0.42 -10.98 -9.60
CA THR A 336 -1.11 -12.26 -9.50
C THR A 336 -1.13 -12.74 -8.05
N HIS A 337 -1.79 -13.85 -7.77
CA HIS A 337 -1.76 -14.47 -6.43
C HIS A 337 -0.34 -14.86 -5.99
N GLU A 338 0.52 -15.29 -6.93
CA GLU A 338 1.90 -15.72 -6.62
C GLU A 338 2.72 -14.58 -6.01
N ASP A 339 2.46 -13.33 -6.41
CA ASP A 339 3.13 -12.15 -5.84
C ASP A 339 2.77 -11.92 -4.36
N TYR A 340 1.71 -12.56 -3.86
CA TYR A 340 1.25 -12.51 -2.47
C TYR A 340 1.58 -13.78 -1.67
N ASP A 341 2.23 -14.78 -2.28
CA ASP A 341 2.70 -15.97 -1.58
C ASP A 341 3.56 -15.65 -0.34
N PRO A 342 4.46 -14.63 -0.34
CA PRO A 342 5.22 -14.28 0.87
C PRO A 342 4.34 -13.94 2.08
N VAL A 343 3.17 -13.32 1.85
CA VAL A 343 2.19 -13.00 2.90
C VAL A 343 1.45 -14.25 3.36
N VAL A 344 1.10 -15.14 2.42
CA VAL A 344 0.50 -16.45 2.75
C VAL A 344 1.45 -17.29 3.60
N GLU A 345 2.71 -17.39 3.18
CA GLU A 345 3.77 -18.14 3.86
C GLU A 345 4.07 -17.56 5.25
N LEU A 346 4.12 -16.23 5.37
CA LEU A 346 4.27 -15.56 6.66
C LEU A 346 3.15 -15.96 7.63
N GLY A 347 1.90 -15.88 7.17
CA GLY A 347 0.74 -16.25 7.99
C GLY A 347 0.77 -17.72 8.43
N GLN A 348 1.10 -18.63 7.52
CA GLN A 348 1.18 -20.06 7.82
C GLN A 348 2.34 -20.39 8.78
N SER A 349 3.51 -19.78 8.57
CA SER A 349 4.73 -20.07 9.33
C SER A 349 4.64 -19.55 10.75
N LEU A 350 4.04 -18.38 10.94
CA LEU A 350 3.85 -17.76 12.25
C LEU A 350 2.52 -18.14 12.92
N GLY A 351 1.67 -18.93 12.25
CA GLY A 351 0.36 -19.34 12.78
C GLY A 351 -0.60 -18.16 12.98
N LEU A 352 -0.52 -17.14 12.12
CA LEU A 352 -1.33 -15.93 12.18
C LEU A 352 -2.72 -16.17 11.57
N ASP A 353 -3.71 -15.51 12.15
CA ASP A 353 -5.01 -15.31 11.52
C ASP A 353 -5.07 -13.88 10.99
N TRP A 354 -5.03 -13.72 9.66
CA TRP A 354 -5.08 -12.41 9.00
C TRP A 354 -6.39 -11.65 9.28
N GLY A 355 -7.46 -12.32 9.70
CA GLY A 355 -8.70 -11.66 10.12
C GLY A 355 -8.69 -11.12 11.55
N GLU A 356 -7.69 -11.51 12.36
CA GLU A 356 -7.52 -11.06 13.76
C GLU A 356 -6.39 -10.03 13.93
N LEU A 357 -5.62 -9.77 12.86
CA LEU A 357 -4.58 -8.73 12.77
C LEU A 357 -5.15 -7.44 12.19
#